data_AF-A0A7H1DWV3-F1
#
_entry.id   AF-A0A7H1DWV3-F1
#
_cell.length_a   1.000
_cell.length_b   1.000
_cell.length_c   1.000
_cell.angle_alpha   90.00
_cell.angle_beta   90.00
_cell.angle_gamma   90.00
#
_symmetry.space_group_name_H-M   'P 1'
#
loop_
_entity.id
_entity.type
_entity.pdbx_description
1 polymer ?
#
loop_
_entity_poly.entity_id
_entity_poly.type
_entity_poly.pdbx_seq_one_letter_code
_entity_poly.pdbx_strand_id
1 'polypeptide(L)'
;MKKTILFLALASIALVSCRKDDNEDTVEEVSIETQNSYDDQAAQKFLETHYLDVKGNIKQLSDTDTTNVKLADLAPVTLPSGVIYIMREGAQPEPGDAIGTYDLIRFMGRATTYVATKTDGVVSFASGQTFRNTISGAGVPEVDPAYFYVKKSVLDNATTDAAKQRSYYEIEGFQEALKKFKAYNIPDESNYNLQGVIIVPSRAAFARDSHFNYSGISFKDRSFIFNFQIYKTTHFDAER
;
A
#
# COMPACT_ATOMS: atom_id res chain seq x y z
N MET A 1 -33.91 32.04 44.02
CA MET A 1 -32.72 31.27 43.58
C MET A 1 -33.10 30.51 42.32
N LYS A 2 -32.59 30.94 41.16
CA LYS A 2 -32.85 30.35 39.84
C LYS A 2 -31.83 29.23 39.58
N LYS A 3 -32.27 28.08 39.06
CA LYS A 3 -31.39 27.07 38.45
C LYS A 3 -32.01 26.65 37.11
N THR A 4 -31.43 27.13 36.02
CA THR A 4 -31.67 26.65 34.67
C THR A 4 -30.51 25.74 34.30
N ILE A 5 -30.82 24.48 34.00
CA ILE A 5 -29.84 23.49 33.52
C ILE A 5 -29.80 23.62 32.00
N LEU A 6 -28.63 24.00 31.48
CA LEU A 6 -28.35 24.17 30.06
C LEU A 6 -27.93 22.80 29.49
N PHE A 7 -28.79 22.19 28.68
CA PHE A 7 -28.42 21.06 27.83
C PHE A 7 -27.66 21.59 26.61
N LEU A 8 -26.36 21.31 26.53
CA LEU A 8 -25.60 21.48 25.28
C LEU A 8 -25.91 20.28 24.37
N ALA A 9 -26.73 20.52 23.35
CA ALA A 9 -26.81 19.64 22.20
C ALA A 9 -25.69 20.04 21.22
N LEU A 10 -24.72 19.16 20.99
CA LEU A 10 -23.79 19.29 19.87
C LEU A 10 -24.59 19.09 18.56
N ALA A 11 -24.86 20.19 17.87
CA ALA A 11 -25.36 20.14 16.51
C ALA A 11 -24.22 19.75 15.57
N SER A 12 -24.27 18.52 15.05
CA SER A 12 -23.50 18.07 13.90
C SER A 12 -23.84 18.92 12.68
N ILE A 13 -22.89 19.71 12.21
CA ILE A 13 -23.03 20.53 11.01
C ILE A 13 -22.94 19.58 9.80
N ALA A 14 -24.09 19.26 9.20
CA ALA A 14 -24.14 18.69 7.87
C ALA A 14 -23.85 19.79 6.85
N LEU A 15 -22.63 19.81 6.30
CA LEU A 15 -22.30 20.63 5.14
C LEU A 15 -22.91 19.97 3.89
N VAL A 16 -24.10 20.41 3.51
CA VAL A 16 -24.63 20.19 2.16
C VAL A 16 -23.89 21.15 1.24
N SER A 17 -22.78 20.68 0.66
CA SER A 17 -22.08 21.38 -0.42
C SER A 17 -22.76 21.09 -1.76
N CYS A 18 -22.81 22.14 -2.58
CA CYS A 18 -23.53 22.26 -3.84
C CYS A 18 -23.37 21.08 -4.81
N ARG A 19 -24.50 20.67 -5.41
CA ARG A 19 -24.57 19.78 -6.57
C ARG A 19 -23.76 20.32 -7.74
N LYS A 20 -22.79 19.52 -8.17
CA LYS A 20 -22.40 19.38 -9.58
C LYS A 20 -22.52 17.90 -9.90
N ASP A 21 -23.38 17.56 -10.85
CA ASP A 21 -23.44 16.23 -11.45
C ASP A 21 -22.12 16.00 -12.19
N ASP A 22 -21.32 15.06 -11.70
CA ASP A 22 -20.55 14.10 -12.49
C ASP A 22 -20.19 12.95 -11.55
N ASN A 23 -20.43 11.72 -12.00
CA ASN A 23 -20.27 10.48 -11.24
C ASN A 23 -18.82 10.25 -10.79
N GLU A 24 -18.44 10.80 -9.65
CA GLU A 24 -17.38 10.25 -8.82
C GLU A 24 -18.07 9.59 -7.62
N ASP A 25 -17.83 8.30 -7.39
CA ASP A 25 -18.15 7.65 -6.12
C ASP A 25 -17.34 8.36 -5.02
N THR A 26 -17.84 9.49 -4.55
CA THR A 26 -17.23 10.25 -3.47
C THR A 26 -17.44 9.46 -2.20
N VAL A 27 -16.45 8.63 -1.87
CA VAL A 27 -16.35 8.03 -0.53
C VAL A 27 -16.37 9.18 0.47
N GLU A 28 -17.27 9.12 1.45
CA GLU A 28 -17.37 10.12 2.50
C GLU A 28 -16.04 10.22 3.26
N GLU A 29 -15.46 11.42 3.29
CA GLU A 29 -14.22 11.68 4.04
C GLU A 29 -14.53 11.68 5.55
N VAL A 30 -13.96 10.72 6.27
CA VAL A 30 -14.07 10.60 7.74
C VAL A 30 -12.91 11.33 8.45
N SER A 31 -12.86 11.31 9.78
CA SER A 31 -11.67 11.83 10.50
C SER A 31 -10.42 10.98 10.21
N ILE A 32 -9.23 11.55 10.40
CA ILE A 32 -7.96 10.82 10.20
C ILE A 32 -7.89 9.59 11.12
N GLU A 33 -8.31 9.72 12.37
CA GLU A 33 -8.32 8.63 13.34
C GLU A 33 -9.30 7.52 12.92
N THR A 34 -10.44 7.91 12.35
CA THR A 34 -11.42 6.97 11.81
C THR A 34 -10.86 6.25 10.59
N GLN A 35 -10.22 6.98 9.67
CA GLN A 35 -9.58 6.39 8.49
C GLN A 35 -8.48 5.41 8.87
N ASN A 36 -7.63 5.77 9.85
CA ASN A 36 -6.58 4.89 10.36
C ASN A 36 -7.16 3.59 10.94
N SER A 37 -8.25 3.70 11.71
CA SER A 37 -8.97 2.55 12.23
C SER A 37 -9.61 1.70 11.12
N TYR A 38 -10.10 2.35 10.06
CA TYR A 38 -10.65 1.66 8.91
C TYR A 38 -9.59 0.90 8.12
N ASP A 39 -8.43 1.51 7.88
CA ASP A 39 -7.30 0.85 7.21
C ASP A 39 -6.88 -0.41 7.96
N ASP A 40 -6.77 -0.34 9.28
CA ASP A 40 -6.37 -1.47 10.12
C ASP A 40 -7.40 -2.61 10.05
N GLN A 41 -8.69 -2.28 10.19
CA GLN A 41 -9.77 -3.28 10.09
C GLN A 41 -9.88 -3.89 8.68
N ALA A 42 -9.75 -3.07 7.64
CA ALA A 42 -9.78 -3.53 6.25
C ALA A 42 -8.59 -4.44 5.93
N ALA A 43 -7.40 -4.13 6.46
CA ALA A 43 -6.22 -4.99 6.33
C ALA A 43 -6.44 -6.35 7.00
N GLN A 44 -6.99 -6.39 8.22
CA GLN A 44 -7.33 -7.66 8.88
C GLN A 44 -8.37 -8.45 8.07
N LYS A 45 -9.42 -7.78 7.58
CA LYS A 45 -10.43 -8.43 6.72
C LYS A 45 -9.81 -8.98 5.44
N PHE A 46 -8.87 -8.26 4.83
CA PHE A 46 -8.15 -8.71 3.64
C PHE A 46 -7.36 -9.99 3.94
N LEU A 47 -6.64 -10.03 5.07
CA LEU A 47 -5.88 -11.20 5.50
C LEU A 47 -6.77 -12.45 5.69
N GLU A 48 -7.96 -12.26 6.23
CA GLU A 48 -8.94 -13.33 6.49
C GLU A 48 -9.66 -13.86 5.25
N THR A 49 -9.67 -13.08 4.16
CA THR A 49 -10.50 -13.35 2.97
C THR A 49 -9.68 -13.67 1.73
N HIS A 50 -8.36 -13.68 1.84
CA HIS A 50 -7.46 -13.92 0.72
C HIS A 50 -6.44 -15.01 1.04
N TYR A 51 -5.83 -15.57 -0.01
CA TYR A 51 -4.75 -16.54 0.05
C TYR A 51 -3.73 -16.29 -1.06
N LEU A 52 -2.60 -17.01 -1.01
CA LEU A 52 -1.59 -17.03 -2.07
C LEU A 52 -1.72 -18.32 -2.90
N ASP A 53 -1.81 -18.18 -4.23
CA ASP A 53 -1.73 -19.34 -5.11
C ASP A 53 -0.30 -19.92 -5.21
N VAL A 54 -0.13 -20.97 -6.01
CA VAL A 54 1.16 -21.67 -6.19
C VAL A 54 2.30 -20.78 -6.71
N LYS A 55 2.00 -19.66 -7.37
CA LYS A 55 3.00 -18.66 -7.81
C LYS A 55 3.08 -17.46 -6.87
N GLY A 56 2.35 -17.49 -5.77
CA GLY A 56 2.27 -16.42 -4.79
C GLY A 56 1.35 -15.27 -5.21
N ASN A 57 0.48 -15.44 -6.22
CA ASN A 57 -0.50 -14.40 -6.54
C ASN A 57 -1.58 -14.36 -5.47
N ILE A 58 -1.98 -13.16 -5.05
CA ILE A 58 -3.13 -13.00 -4.15
C ILE A 58 -4.43 -13.37 -4.87
N LYS A 59 -5.27 -14.17 -4.21
CA LYS A 59 -6.60 -14.59 -4.63
C LYS A 59 -7.59 -14.43 -3.48
N GLN A 60 -8.83 -14.10 -3.80
CA GLN A 60 -9.92 -14.11 -2.82
C GLN A 60 -10.36 -15.55 -2.56
N LEU A 61 -10.65 -15.88 -1.32
CA LEU A 61 -11.28 -17.13 -0.92
C LEU A 61 -12.76 -17.09 -1.31
N SER A 62 -13.25 -18.20 -1.87
CA SER A 62 -14.70 -18.41 -1.94
C SER A 62 -15.23 -18.85 -0.58
N ASP A 63 -16.50 -18.59 -0.29
CA ASP A 63 -17.14 -18.98 0.97
C ASP A 63 -17.10 -20.50 1.25
N THR A 64 -16.88 -21.31 0.21
CA THR A 64 -16.78 -22.77 0.27
C THR A 64 -15.34 -23.30 0.18
N ASP A 65 -14.32 -22.43 0.19
CA ASP A 65 -12.92 -22.86 0.12
C ASP A 65 -12.47 -23.47 1.45
N THR A 66 -12.09 -24.74 1.42
CA THR A 66 -11.57 -25.47 2.58
C THR A 66 -10.13 -25.93 2.41
N THR A 67 -9.46 -25.53 1.33
CA THR A 67 -8.13 -26.07 0.95
C THR A 67 -7.04 -25.03 1.05
N ASN A 68 -7.35 -23.78 0.68
CA ASN A 68 -6.35 -22.72 0.65
C ASN A 68 -6.14 -22.09 2.04
N VAL A 69 -4.88 -21.85 2.37
CA VAL A 69 -4.48 -21.23 3.64
C VAL A 69 -4.65 -19.72 3.53
N LYS A 70 -5.39 -19.13 4.47
CA LYS A 70 -5.60 -17.68 4.54
C LYS A 70 -4.29 -16.94 4.73
N LEU A 71 -4.19 -15.72 4.22
CA LEU A 71 -3.05 -14.85 4.51
C LEU A 71 -2.87 -14.60 6.02
N ALA A 72 -3.97 -14.55 6.78
CA ALA A 72 -3.95 -14.44 8.24
C ALA A 72 -3.18 -15.60 8.92
N ASP A 73 -3.18 -16.78 8.30
CA ASP A 73 -2.53 -17.99 8.83
C ASP A 73 -1.09 -18.16 8.33
N LEU A 74 -0.58 -17.25 7.48
CA LEU A 74 0.79 -17.27 6.94
C LEU A 74 1.79 -16.47 7.79
N ALA A 75 1.57 -16.42 9.11
CA ALA A 75 2.38 -15.67 10.07
C ALA A 75 2.65 -14.21 9.67
N PRO A 76 1.60 -13.39 9.40
CA PRO A 76 1.78 -11.98 9.10
C PRO A 76 2.46 -11.24 10.26
N VAL A 77 3.35 -10.30 9.94
CA VAL A 77 4.05 -9.47 10.93
C VAL A 77 3.63 -8.02 10.77
N THR A 78 3.13 -7.42 11.84
CA THR A 78 2.75 -6.00 11.90
C THR A 78 3.89 -5.17 12.48
N LEU A 79 4.29 -4.12 11.76
CA LEU A 79 5.29 -3.15 12.17
C LEU A 79 4.67 -1.99 12.97
N PRO A 80 5.46 -1.20 13.73
CA PRO A 80 4.94 -0.07 14.52
C PRO A 80 4.17 0.98 13.71
N SER A 81 4.47 1.15 12.42
CA SER A 81 3.73 2.02 11.50
C SER A 81 2.32 1.51 11.15
N GLY A 82 2.03 0.24 11.45
CA GLY A 82 0.84 -0.49 11.01
C GLY A 82 1.01 -1.23 9.69
N VAL A 83 2.18 -1.13 9.05
CA VAL A 83 2.49 -1.93 7.86
C VAL A 83 2.51 -3.41 8.24
N ILE A 84 1.87 -4.24 7.43
CA ILE A 84 1.85 -5.69 7.60
C ILE A 84 2.63 -6.31 6.45
N TYR A 85 3.50 -7.28 6.74
CA TYR A 85 4.14 -8.07 5.69
C TYR A 85 4.00 -9.58 5.94
N ILE A 86 4.02 -10.33 4.84
CA ILE A 86 4.04 -11.78 4.81
C ILE A 86 5.20 -12.22 3.91
N MET A 87 6.15 -12.95 4.48
CA MET A 87 7.18 -13.65 3.72
C MET A 87 6.64 -15.01 3.32
N ARG A 88 6.55 -15.27 2.02
CA ARG A 88 6.08 -16.57 1.55
C ARG A 88 7.17 -17.63 1.77
N GLU A 89 6.82 -18.66 2.51
CA GLU A 89 7.68 -19.82 2.73
C GLU A 89 8.02 -20.52 1.40
N GLY A 90 9.27 -20.97 1.26
CA GLY A 90 9.75 -21.65 0.05
C GLY A 90 9.89 -20.77 -1.20
N ALA A 91 9.64 -19.46 -1.08
CA ALA A 91 9.77 -18.49 -2.17
C ALA A 91 10.67 -17.31 -1.80
N GLN A 92 11.63 -17.52 -0.90
CA GLN A 92 12.70 -16.55 -0.60
C GLN A 92 14.00 -16.93 -1.34
N PRO A 93 14.85 -15.96 -1.71
CA PRO A 93 16.16 -16.25 -2.30
C PRO A 93 17.11 -16.89 -1.28
N GLU A 94 17.90 -17.88 -1.73
CA GLU A 94 18.95 -18.52 -0.93
C GLU A 94 20.23 -18.77 -1.77
N PRO A 95 21.32 -18.03 -1.55
CA PRO A 95 21.39 -16.82 -0.74
C PRO A 95 20.60 -15.67 -1.40
N GLY A 96 20.29 -14.63 -0.62
CA GLY A 96 19.67 -13.40 -1.12
C GLY A 96 20.42 -12.16 -0.64
N ASP A 97 20.32 -11.09 -1.42
CA ASP A 97 20.97 -9.81 -1.15
C ASP A 97 20.08 -8.94 -0.25
N ALA A 98 20.68 -8.31 0.76
CA ALA A 98 19.95 -7.36 1.59
C ALA A 98 19.56 -6.11 0.77
N ILE A 99 18.38 -5.56 1.03
CA ILE A 99 17.90 -4.35 0.35
C ILE A 99 18.18 -3.14 1.26
N GLY A 100 19.09 -2.27 0.83
CA GLY A 100 19.47 -1.03 1.49
C GLY A 100 18.52 0.14 1.19
N THR A 101 18.66 1.23 1.94
CA THR A 101 17.82 2.43 1.80
C THR A 101 17.98 3.12 0.46
N TYR A 102 19.21 3.21 -0.04
CA TYR A 102 19.55 3.95 -1.26
C TYR A 102 19.59 3.06 -2.49
N ASP A 103 19.23 1.80 -2.34
CA ASP A 103 19.46 0.81 -3.37
C ASP A 103 18.58 1.07 -4.58
N LEU A 104 19.09 0.64 -5.73
CA LEU A 104 18.23 0.42 -6.88
C LEU A 104 17.59 -0.95 -6.75
N ILE A 105 16.28 -1.05 -6.97
CA ILE A 105 15.56 -2.32 -6.99
C ILE A 105 14.96 -2.61 -8.35
N ARG A 106 14.80 -3.89 -8.66
CA ARG A 106 14.03 -4.40 -9.81
C ARG A 106 12.78 -5.09 -9.31
N PHE A 107 11.66 -4.38 -9.33
CA PHE A 107 10.39 -4.81 -8.76
C PHE A 107 9.54 -5.59 -9.79
N MET A 108 9.28 -6.86 -9.51
CA MET A 108 8.31 -7.67 -10.26
C MET A 108 7.09 -7.94 -9.39
N GLY A 109 5.88 -7.61 -9.84
CA GLY A 109 4.71 -7.78 -8.99
C GLY A 109 3.45 -7.07 -9.46
N ARG A 110 2.47 -7.10 -8.57
CA ARG A 110 1.25 -6.30 -8.64
C ARG A 110 1.12 -5.50 -7.36
N ALA A 111 0.76 -4.25 -7.50
CA ALA A 111 0.37 -3.39 -6.40
C ALA A 111 -1.02 -2.84 -6.70
N THR A 112 -1.94 -3.03 -5.77
CA THR A 112 -3.30 -2.51 -5.85
C THR A 112 -3.51 -1.60 -4.65
N THR A 113 -4.23 -0.52 -4.88
CA THR A 113 -4.49 0.49 -3.87
C THR A 113 -5.98 0.63 -3.68
N TYR A 114 -6.41 0.89 -2.46
CA TYR A 114 -7.81 0.81 -2.02
C TYR A 114 -8.14 1.95 -1.08
N VAL A 115 -9.42 2.28 -0.97
CA VAL A 115 -9.93 3.09 0.15
C VAL A 115 -10.56 2.13 1.15
N ALA A 116 -10.21 2.23 2.43
CA ALA A 116 -10.92 1.49 3.47
C ALA A 116 -12.21 2.22 3.81
N THR A 117 -13.35 1.55 3.66
CA THR A 117 -14.68 2.13 3.87
C THR A 117 -15.54 1.21 4.73
N LYS A 118 -16.56 1.80 5.36
CA LYS A 118 -17.56 1.07 6.13
C LYS A 118 -18.88 1.03 5.36
N THR A 119 -19.31 -0.17 4.98
CA THR A 119 -20.60 -0.40 4.31
C THR A 119 -21.38 -1.44 5.10
N ASP A 120 -22.64 -1.14 5.41
CA ASP A 120 -23.52 -2.02 6.20
C ASP A 120 -22.91 -2.51 7.53
N GLY A 121 -22.14 -1.63 8.18
CA GLY A 121 -21.47 -1.95 9.44
C GLY A 121 -20.13 -2.67 9.31
N VAL A 122 -19.76 -3.13 8.11
CA VAL A 122 -18.53 -3.89 7.85
C VAL A 122 -17.48 -2.97 7.22
N VAL A 123 -16.28 -2.97 7.81
CA VAL A 123 -15.13 -2.26 7.24
C VAL A 123 -14.36 -3.19 6.32
N SER A 124 -14.07 -2.74 5.09
CA SER A 124 -13.28 -3.48 4.11
C SER A 124 -12.61 -2.56 3.10
N PHE A 125 -11.66 -3.11 2.33
CA PHE A 125 -11.09 -2.39 1.20
C PHE A 125 -12.09 -2.31 0.05
N ALA A 126 -12.37 -1.09 -0.40
CA ALA A 126 -13.22 -0.78 -1.53
C ALA A 126 -12.45 0.03 -2.59
N SER A 127 -13.10 0.25 -3.75
CA SER A 127 -12.58 1.08 -4.84
C SER A 127 -11.15 0.72 -5.24
N GLY A 128 -10.87 -0.57 -5.43
CA GLY A 128 -9.56 -1.08 -5.79
C GLY A 128 -9.11 -0.55 -7.16
N GLN A 129 -7.89 0.00 -7.21
CA GLN A 129 -7.29 0.54 -8.43
C GLN A 129 -5.87 0.00 -8.58
N THR A 130 -5.45 -0.28 -9.82
CA THR A 130 -4.09 -0.76 -10.08
C THR A 130 -3.10 0.38 -9.83
N PHE A 131 -2.16 0.19 -8.90
CA PHE A 131 -1.02 1.08 -8.70
C PHE A 131 0.11 0.72 -9.66
N ARG A 132 0.53 -0.56 -9.64
CA ARG A 132 1.59 -1.12 -10.49
C ARG A 132 1.28 -2.54 -10.88
N ASN A 133 1.65 -2.94 -12.09
CA ASN A 133 1.48 -4.31 -12.56
C ASN A 133 2.50 -4.62 -13.65
N THR A 134 3.59 -5.27 -13.25
CA THR A 134 4.63 -5.72 -14.19
C THR A 134 4.37 -7.12 -14.72
N ILE A 135 3.57 -7.93 -14.00
CA ILE A 135 3.27 -9.32 -14.38
C ILE A 135 2.41 -9.41 -15.64
N SER A 136 1.26 -8.72 -15.67
CA SER A 136 0.37 -8.72 -16.85
C SER A 136 0.49 -7.45 -17.69
N GLY A 137 1.47 -6.61 -17.37
CA GLY A 137 1.84 -5.42 -18.15
C GLY A 137 3.03 -5.72 -19.05
N ALA A 138 4.20 -5.19 -18.69
CA ALA A 138 5.42 -5.31 -19.48
C ALA A 138 6.04 -6.73 -19.50
N GLY A 139 5.69 -7.58 -18.54
CA GLY A 139 6.29 -8.91 -18.36
C GLY A 139 7.72 -8.89 -17.81
N VAL A 140 8.25 -7.70 -17.49
CA VAL A 140 9.60 -7.48 -16.95
C VAL A 140 9.55 -6.59 -15.70
N PRO A 141 10.53 -6.68 -14.79
CA PRO A 141 10.56 -5.87 -13.57
C PRO A 141 10.61 -4.35 -13.85
N GLU A 142 9.92 -3.58 -13.01
CA GLU A 142 10.06 -2.12 -12.94
C GLU A 142 11.43 -1.80 -12.33
N VAL A 143 12.21 -0.99 -13.03
CA VAL A 143 13.55 -0.61 -12.61
C VAL A 143 13.46 0.71 -11.84
N ASP A 144 14.00 0.71 -10.62
CA ASP A 144 14.23 1.90 -9.82
C ASP A 144 12.96 2.75 -9.55
N PRO A 145 11.89 2.15 -8.99
CA PRO A 145 10.65 2.87 -8.74
C PRO A 145 10.84 4.01 -7.74
N ALA A 146 10.40 5.22 -8.10
CA ALA A 146 10.48 6.40 -7.24
C ALA A 146 9.63 6.28 -5.95
N TYR A 147 8.63 5.39 -5.94
CA TYR A 147 7.88 5.08 -4.72
C TYR A 147 8.66 4.21 -3.72
N PHE A 148 9.78 3.62 -4.16
CA PHE A 148 10.76 3.03 -3.26
C PHE A 148 11.83 4.04 -2.86
N TYR A 149 12.49 4.72 -3.80
CA TYR A 149 13.47 5.74 -3.47
C TYR A 149 13.62 6.73 -4.63
N VAL A 150 13.37 8.00 -4.38
CA VAL A 150 13.49 9.03 -5.41
C VAL A 150 14.93 9.55 -5.48
N LYS A 151 15.45 9.76 -6.70
CA LYS A 151 16.80 10.30 -6.91
C LYS A 151 16.86 11.75 -6.47
N LYS A 152 18.00 12.15 -5.91
CA LYS A 152 18.32 13.53 -5.54
C LYS A 152 18.14 14.49 -6.72
N SER A 153 18.59 14.09 -7.91
CA SER A 153 18.43 14.89 -9.12
C SER A 153 16.98 15.18 -9.49
N VAL A 154 16.02 14.32 -9.10
CA VAL A 154 14.59 14.61 -9.29
C VAL A 154 14.13 15.69 -8.30
N LEU A 155 14.57 15.60 -7.05
CA LEU A 155 14.24 16.58 -6.01
C LEU A 155 14.85 17.96 -6.32
N ASP A 156 16.12 18.00 -6.72
CA ASP A 156 16.85 19.24 -7.01
C ASP A 156 16.27 19.98 -8.23
N ASN A 157 15.73 19.24 -9.19
CA ASN A 157 15.10 19.79 -10.40
C ASN A 157 13.61 20.11 -10.24
N ALA A 158 13.01 19.79 -9.09
CA ALA A 158 11.58 20.00 -8.87
C ALA A 158 11.24 21.49 -8.71
N THR A 159 10.15 21.92 -9.34
CA THR A 159 9.73 23.33 -9.39
C THR A 159 8.72 23.70 -8.30
N THR A 160 8.09 22.73 -7.65
CA THR A 160 7.13 22.96 -6.56
C THR A 160 7.72 22.50 -5.22
N ASP A 161 7.31 23.12 -4.12
CA ASP A 161 7.86 22.80 -2.81
C ASP A 161 7.51 21.38 -2.36
N ALA A 162 6.31 20.89 -2.70
CA ALA A 162 5.93 19.50 -2.46
C ALA A 162 6.83 18.54 -3.23
N ALA A 163 7.08 18.78 -4.52
CA ALA A 163 7.90 17.91 -5.37
C ALA A 163 9.40 17.93 -5.03
N LYS A 164 9.85 18.82 -4.14
CA LYS A 164 11.20 18.80 -3.55
C LYS A 164 11.30 17.88 -2.34
N GLN A 165 10.18 17.38 -1.81
CA GLN A 165 10.16 16.47 -0.67
C GLN A 165 10.11 15.01 -1.12
N ARG A 166 10.81 14.13 -0.40
CA ARG A 166 10.80 12.68 -0.66
C ARG A 166 9.42 12.05 -0.48
N SER A 167 8.69 12.48 0.55
CA SER A 167 7.32 12.02 0.85
C SER A 167 6.31 12.28 -0.26
N TYR A 168 6.62 13.20 -1.20
CA TYR A 168 5.82 13.37 -2.40
C TYR A 168 5.88 12.15 -3.34
N TYR A 169 7.00 11.43 -3.36
CA TYR A 169 7.21 10.29 -4.26
C TYR A 169 7.18 8.96 -3.51
N GLU A 170 7.86 8.87 -2.38
CA GLU A 170 8.18 7.65 -1.66
C GLU A 170 7.03 7.18 -0.78
N ILE A 171 6.82 5.85 -0.70
CA ILE A 171 5.89 5.21 0.22
C ILE A 171 6.72 4.67 1.38
N GLU A 172 6.78 5.41 2.49
CA GLU A 172 7.65 5.09 3.64
C GLU A 172 7.38 3.69 4.21
N GLY A 173 6.10 3.31 4.32
CA GLY A 173 5.73 1.98 4.80
C GLY A 173 6.16 0.84 3.86
N PHE A 174 6.22 1.11 2.54
CA PHE A 174 6.77 0.14 1.59
C PHE A 174 8.28 -0.01 1.79
N GLN A 175 9.03 1.09 1.93
CA GLN A 175 10.46 1.05 2.24
C GLN A 175 10.75 0.29 3.55
N GLU A 176 9.97 0.57 4.60
CA GLU A 176 10.14 -0.03 5.92
C GLU A 176 10.03 -1.55 5.88
N ALA A 177 8.97 -2.07 5.24
CA ALA A 177 8.76 -3.51 5.13
C ALA A 177 9.67 -4.17 4.09
N LEU A 178 9.98 -3.50 2.97
CA LEU A 178 10.81 -4.10 1.92
C LEU A 178 12.21 -4.44 2.43
N LYS A 179 12.76 -3.64 3.35
CA LYS A 179 14.04 -3.91 4.05
C LYS A 179 14.05 -5.19 4.88
N LYS A 180 12.89 -5.80 5.15
CA LYS A 180 12.81 -7.12 5.81
C LYS A 180 13.04 -8.26 4.81
N PHE A 181 12.78 -8.03 3.54
CA PHE A 181 12.97 -9.00 2.47
C PHE A 181 14.40 -8.95 1.92
N LYS A 182 14.76 -10.00 1.20
CA LYS A 182 15.98 -10.05 0.40
C LYS A 182 15.64 -9.98 -1.09
N ALA A 183 16.53 -9.40 -1.87
CA ALA A 183 16.49 -9.45 -3.32
C ALA A 183 17.08 -10.78 -3.81
N TYR A 184 16.55 -11.24 -4.93
CA TYR A 184 17.18 -12.26 -5.75
C TYR A 184 18.38 -11.67 -6.51
N ASN A 185 19.06 -12.54 -7.25
CA ASN A 185 19.99 -12.14 -8.29
C ASN A 185 19.68 -12.94 -9.56
N ILE A 186 18.51 -12.64 -10.15
CA ILE A 186 17.99 -13.35 -11.33
C ILE A 186 17.85 -12.40 -12.54
N PRO A 187 17.92 -12.92 -13.78
CA PRO A 187 17.65 -12.14 -14.99
C PRO A 187 16.21 -11.61 -15.06
N ASP A 188 15.99 -10.49 -15.75
CA ASP A 188 14.67 -9.83 -15.89
C ASP A 188 13.63 -10.72 -16.60
N GLU A 189 14.08 -11.57 -17.51
CA GLU A 189 13.25 -12.51 -18.27
C GLU A 189 12.82 -13.74 -17.47
N SER A 190 13.31 -13.89 -16.23
CA SER A 190 12.97 -15.02 -15.38
C SER A 190 11.47 -15.04 -15.08
N ASN A 191 10.90 -16.25 -15.06
CA ASN A 191 9.53 -16.43 -14.58
C ASN A 191 9.43 -16.00 -13.11
N TYR A 192 8.37 -15.27 -12.78
CA TYR A 192 8.14 -14.84 -11.42
C TYR A 192 7.66 -16.00 -10.54
N ASN A 193 8.06 -15.93 -9.27
CA ASN A 193 7.50 -16.71 -8.17
C ASN A 193 7.46 -15.77 -6.95
N LEU A 194 6.31 -15.15 -6.71
CA LEU A 194 6.22 -14.01 -5.80
C LEU A 194 6.64 -14.41 -4.39
N GLN A 195 7.49 -13.58 -3.79
CA GLN A 195 8.16 -13.82 -2.52
C GLN A 195 7.37 -13.31 -1.32
N GLY A 196 6.38 -12.44 -1.53
CA GLY A 196 5.62 -11.94 -0.39
C GLY A 196 4.53 -10.94 -0.70
N VAL A 197 3.95 -10.47 0.39
CA VAL A 197 2.92 -9.44 0.44
C VAL A 197 3.33 -8.36 1.42
N ILE A 198 3.10 -7.09 1.09
CA ILE A 198 3.17 -5.95 2.00
C ILE A 198 1.84 -5.19 1.90
N ILE A 199 1.19 -4.94 3.03
CA ILE A 199 -0.01 -4.11 3.18
C ILE A 199 0.41 -2.84 3.91
N VAL A 200 0.30 -1.70 3.24
CA VAL A 200 0.65 -0.37 3.75
C VAL A 200 -0.65 0.39 4.03
N PRO A 201 -0.97 0.73 5.30
CA PRO A 201 -2.12 1.58 5.60
C PRO A 201 -1.88 3.00 5.06
N SER A 202 -2.94 3.77 4.82
CA SER A 202 -2.84 5.09 4.16
C SER A 202 -1.91 6.06 4.89
N ARG A 203 -1.90 6.03 6.23
CA ARG A 203 -1.01 6.82 7.11
C ARG A 203 0.49 6.55 6.92
N ALA A 204 0.85 5.36 6.43
CA ALA A 204 2.23 4.97 6.12
C ALA A 204 2.51 5.03 4.62
N ALA A 205 1.57 5.57 3.85
CA ALA A 205 1.72 5.89 2.43
C ALA A 205 1.67 7.41 2.25
N PHE A 206 0.60 7.94 1.64
CA PHE A 206 0.48 9.38 1.35
C PHE A 206 -0.52 10.10 2.26
N ALA A 207 -1.22 9.40 3.16
CA ALA A 207 -2.24 9.97 4.04
C ALA A 207 -3.15 10.96 3.30
N ARG A 208 -3.11 12.25 3.67
CA ARG A 208 -3.79 13.35 2.95
C ARG A 208 -2.82 14.34 2.32
N ASP A 209 -1.55 13.97 2.25
CA ASP A 209 -0.49 14.83 1.76
C ASP A 209 -0.48 14.90 0.24
N SER A 210 0.18 15.94 -0.28
CA SER A 210 0.44 16.03 -1.72
C SER A 210 1.35 14.88 -2.14
N HIS A 211 1.01 14.24 -3.25
CA HIS A 211 1.75 13.08 -3.76
C HIS A 211 1.95 13.15 -5.27
N PHE A 212 2.94 12.41 -5.76
CA PHE A 212 3.21 12.25 -7.18
C PHE A 212 2.06 11.47 -7.84
N ASN A 213 1.70 11.90 -9.04
CA ASN A 213 0.61 11.27 -9.77
C ASN A 213 1.11 10.05 -10.56
N TYR A 214 1.14 8.89 -9.91
CA TYR A 214 1.63 7.65 -10.53
C TYR A 214 0.64 6.95 -11.46
N SER A 215 -0.66 7.25 -11.41
CA SER A 215 -1.69 6.50 -12.13
C SER A 215 -2.93 7.30 -12.53
N GLY A 216 -2.85 8.63 -12.53
CA GLY A 216 -3.94 9.53 -12.94
C GLY A 216 -5.00 9.78 -11.86
N ILE A 217 -4.83 9.28 -10.64
CA ILE A 217 -5.82 9.41 -9.55
C ILE A 217 -5.18 9.97 -8.28
N SER A 218 -6.04 10.47 -7.38
CA SER A 218 -5.63 10.79 -6.01
C SER A 218 -5.33 9.52 -5.21
N PHE A 219 -4.27 9.57 -4.40
CA PHE A 219 -3.91 8.55 -3.41
C PHE A 219 -4.19 9.00 -1.97
N LYS A 220 -4.95 10.09 -1.81
CA LYS A 220 -5.47 10.52 -0.52
C LYS A 220 -6.31 9.40 0.14
N ASP A 221 -6.00 9.12 1.40
CA ASP A 221 -6.67 8.13 2.26
C ASP A 221 -6.61 6.69 1.68
N ARG A 222 -5.63 6.40 0.80
CA ARG A 222 -5.52 5.10 0.13
C ARG A 222 -4.45 4.22 0.74
N SER A 223 -4.85 2.99 1.09
CA SER A 223 -3.96 1.91 1.48
C SER A 223 -3.41 1.19 0.24
N PHE A 224 -2.26 0.53 0.36
CA PHE A 224 -1.59 -0.16 -0.74
C PHE A 224 -1.28 -1.61 -0.37
N ILE A 225 -1.50 -2.52 -1.31
CA ILE A 225 -1.17 -3.94 -1.18
C ILE A 225 -0.20 -4.30 -2.30
N PHE A 226 1.04 -4.60 -1.95
CA PHE A 226 2.09 -5.05 -2.84
C PHE A 226 2.21 -6.57 -2.76
N ASN A 227 2.19 -7.25 -3.90
CA ASN A 227 2.45 -8.67 -4.05
C ASN A 227 3.54 -8.87 -5.09
N PHE A 228 4.72 -9.29 -4.66
CA PHE A 228 5.94 -8.96 -5.38
C PHE A 228 7.04 -10.00 -5.25
N GLN A 229 8.08 -9.79 -6.06
CA GLN A 229 9.41 -10.37 -6.03
C GLN A 229 10.41 -9.27 -6.40
N ILE A 230 11.54 -9.18 -5.70
CA ILE A 230 12.63 -8.27 -6.07
C ILE A 230 13.70 -9.07 -6.79
N TYR A 231 13.82 -8.86 -8.09
CA TYR A 231 14.68 -9.67 -8.97
C TYR A 231 16.15 -9.41 -8.73
N LYS A 232 16.48 -8.15 -8.41
CA LYS A 232 17.84 -7.68 -8.22
C LYS A 232 17.84 -6.41 -7.40
N THR A 233 18.94 -6.22 -6.67
CA THR A 233 19.28 -4.94 -6.08
C THR A 233 20.69 -4.50 -6.48
N THR A 234 20.96 -3.19 -6.44
CA THR A 234 22.30 -2.63 -6.58
C THR A 234 22.51 -1.67 -5.43
N HIS A 235 23.51 -1.96 -4.61
CA HIS A 235 23.75 -1.26 -3.36
C HIS A 235 24.44 0.09 -3.58
N PHE A 236 24.03 1.08 -2.80
CA PHE A 236 24.67 2.39 -2.74
C PHE A 236 24.86 2.79 -1.28
N ASP A 237 26.09 3.20 -0.94
CA ASP A 237 26.45 3.61 0.44
C ASP A 237 25.90 5.00 0.80
N ALA A 238 25.43 5.77 -0.19
CA ALA A 238 24.96 7.13 -0.04
C ALA A 238 23.79 7.45 -0.98
N GLU A 239 23.14 8.58 -0.71
CA GLU A 239 22.06 9.14 -1.54
C GLU A 239 22.47 9.24 -3.02
N ARG A 240 21.57 8.76 -3.89
CA ARG A 240 21.71 8.77 -5.36
C ARG A 240 21.07 9.99 -5.98
#